data_AF-A0A2E1UUW7-F1
#
_entry.id   AF-A0A2E1UUW7-F1
#
_cell.length_a   1.000
_cell.length_b   1.000
_cell.length_c   1.000
_cell.angle_alpha   90.00
_cell.angle_beta   90.00
_cell.angle_gamma   90.00
#
_symmetry.space_group_name_H-M   'P 1'
#
loop_
_entity.id
_entity.type
_entity.pdbx_description
1 polymer ?
#
loop_
_entity_poly.entity_id
_entity_poly.type
_entity_poly.pdbx_seq_one_letter_code
_entity_poly.pdbx_strand_id
1 'polypeptide(L)'
;MNYLPLFIDTSGKKCLIIGGGKVASRKLIPILKSKMNVKMISPEIIDDIEHIIKDNKNFIHEKRKFEENDIKDQFLIVAATNDKNTNALIAKIAKGKNILINMAEDSINGNVLIPSVVDRDPIKIAISSGAASPILTRLVKTKLETVIPFSFSKLAEVMMEYRSKVKDHFSSIKERRNFWEAFLDGPLSEMVLSGHIDKAKKALDKSIKEEKIPDKNGEVYLVGAGPGDPELLSFKALRLMQKADVVIYDRLVSEPIMNLIRQDAEKIYVGKQRADHAMPQENINELLARLALEGKKVLRLKGGDPFIFGRGGEEIESLINDDIPFQIVPGITAASGCASYAGIPLTHRDHSQACIFVTGHLRDGTVNLNWKMLAHEKQTLVFYMGMHGSKVICEELIKHGLKEKTPAALIVKGTTSDQEVIIGDLLSMPKIIKENKIIPPTLLIIGDVVKLHNKLKWFDPFSFKDKNNIHF
;
A
#
# COMPACT_ATOMS: atom_id res chain seq x y z
N MET A 1 24.96 -9.41 -22.38
CA MET A 1 23.68 -8.66 -22.48
C MET A 1 23.35 -8.54 -23.96
N ASN A 2 22.23 -9.12 -24.42
CA ASN A 2 21.88 -9.19 -25.85
C ASN A 2 20.63 -8.35 -26.24
N TYR A 3 20.07 -7.58 -25.30
CA TYR A 3 18.87 -6.76 -25.54
C TYR A 3 19.11 -5.32 -25.06
N LEU A 4 18.77 -4.35 -25.91
CA LEU A 4 18.79 -2.92 -25.60
C LEU A 4 17.37 -2.50 -25.15
N PRO A 5 17.18 -1.99 -23.92
CA PRO A 5 15.87 -1.52 -23.46
C PRO A 5 15.47 -0.22 -24.18
N LEU A 6 14.54 -0.32 -25.13
CA LEU A 6 14.02 0.82 -25.90
C LEU A 6 12.51 0.94 -25.72
N PHE A 7 12.03 2.17 -25.60
CA PHE A 7 10.63 2.52 -25.85
C PHE A 7 10.52 3.09 -27.26
N ILE A 8 9.73 2.42 -28.11
CA ILE A 8 9.58 2.77 -29.52
C ILE A 8 8.13 3.24 -29.74
N ASP A 9 7.93 4.34 -30.47
CA ASP A 9 6.60 4.73 -30.92
C ASP A 9 6.11 3.77 -32.02
N THR A 10 5.10 2.99 -31.68
CA THR A 10 4.49 2.00 -32.57
C THR A 10 3.18 2.47 -33.19
N SER A 11 2.77 3.71 -32.96
CA SER A 11 1.48 4.24 -33.44
C SER A 11 1.36 4.09 -34.96
N GLY A 12 0.30 3.42 -35.42
CA GLY A 12 0.03 3.16 -36.84
C GLY A 12 0.96 2.13 -37.51
N LYS A 13 1.98 1.60 -36.82
CA LYS A 13 2.87 0.56 -37.36
C LYS A 13 2.12 -0.77 -37.50
N LYS A 14 2.49 -1.56 -38.51
CA LYS A 14 1.87 -2.86 -38.80
C LYS A 14 2.37 -3.94 -37.85
N CYS A 15 1.46 -4.65 -37.18
CA CYS A 15 1.74 -5.84 -36.38
C CYS A 15 1.03 -7.05 -36.97
N LEU A 16 1.74 -8.16 -37.15
CA LEU A 16 1.14 -9.46 -37.52
C LEU A 16 1.21 -10.41 -36.32
N ILE A 17 0.05 -10.91 -35.87
CA ILE A 17 -0.05 -11.93 -34.83
C ILE A 17 -0.47 -13.23 -35.49
N ILE A 18 0.26 -14.32 -35.24
CA ILE A 18 -0.01 -15.63 -35.83
C ILE A 18 -0.37 -16.58 -34.69
N GLY A 19 -1.62 -17.04 -34.68
CA GLY A 19 -2.22 -17.83 -33.60
C GLY A 19 -3.33 -17.06 -32.86
N GLY A 20 -4.38 -17.80 -32.47
CA GLY A 20 -5.58 -17.27 -31.82
C GLY A 20 -5.85 -17.85 -30.43
N GLY A 21 -4.83 -18.42 -29.78
CA GLY A 21 -4.95 -19.04 -28.45
C GLY A 21 -4.68 -18.09 -27.28
N LYS A 22 -4.61 -18.66 -26.06
CA LYS A 22 -4.33 -17.92 -24.81
C LYS A 22 -3.02 -17.14 -24.82
N VAL A 23 -2.03 -17.60 -25.57
CA VAL A 23 -0.73 -16.93 -25.69
C VAL A 23 -0.86 -15.64 -26.52
N ALA A 24 -1.61 -15.70 -27.61
CA ALA A 24 -1.90 -14.53 -28.45
C ALA A 24 -2.75 -13.51 -27.69
N SER A 25 -3.78 -13.94 -26.95
CA SER A 25 -4.66 -13.02 -26.19
C SER A 25 -3.88 -12.15 -25.19
N ARG A 26 -2.91 -12.73 -24.46
CA ARG A 26 -2.06 -12.00 -23.51
C ARG A 26 -1.17 -10.94 -24.17
N LYS A 27 -0.73 -11.17 -25.41
CA LYS A 27 0.12 -10.23 -26.17
C LYS A 27 -0.70 -9.17 -26.91
N LEU A 28 -1.94 -9.48 -27.25
CA LEU A 28 -2.82 -8.60 -28.00
C LEU A 28 -3.14 -7.30 -27.25
N ILE A 29 -3.46 -7.38 -25.96
CA ILE A 29 -3.84 -6.21 -25.14
C ILE A 29 -2.78 -5.08 -25.18
N PRO A 30 -1.49 -5.32 -24.83
CA PRO A 30 -0.50 -4.25 -24.86
C PRO A 30 -0.22 -3.71 -26.27
N ILE A 31 -0.34 -4.54 -27.31
CA ILE A 31 -0.13 -4.15 -28.71
C ILE A 31 -1.26 -3.24 -29.21
N LEU A 32 -2.51 -3.55 -28.88
CA LEU A 32 -3.65 -2.69 -29.23
C LEU A 32 -3.59 -1.35 -28.49
N LYS A 33 -3.20 -1.35 -27.21
CA LYS A 33 -2.99 -0.13 -26.43
C LYS A 33 -1.91 0.79 -27.02
N SER A 34 -0.92 0.23 -27.73
CA SER A 34 0.13 1.00 -28.40
C SER A 34 -0.25 1.49 -29.81
N LYS A 35 -1.56 1.44 -30.14
CA LYS A 35 -2.16 1.98 -31.38
C LYS A 35 -1.55 1.39 -32.67
N MET A 36 -1.07 0.15 -32.63
CA MET A 36 -0.62 -0.55 -33.83
C MET A 36 -1.80 -0.98 -34.70
N ASN A 37 -1.56 -1.11 -36.00
CA ASN A 37 -2.48 -1.75 -36.93
C ASN A 37 -2.22 -3.25 -36.90
N VAL A 38 -3.11 -3.99 -36.24
CA VAL A 38 -2.94 -5.42 -35.94
C VAL A 38 -3.69 -6.27 -36.96
N LYS A 39 -2.97 -7.17 -37.63
CA LYS A 39 -3.53 -8.28 -38.39
C LYS A 39 -3.29 -9.57 -37.61
N MET A 40 -4.34 -10.35 -37.37
CA MET A 40 -4.25 -11.69 -36.79
C MET A 40 -4.57 -12.74 -37.84
N ILE A 41 -3.74 -13.78 -37.93
CA ILE A 41 -3.98 -14.94 -38.78
C ILE A 41 -4.08 -16.18 -37.90
N SER A 42 -5.26 -16.79 -37.88
CA SER A 42 -5.49 -18.06 -37.19
C SER A 42 -6.76 -18.73 -37.70
N PRO A 43 -6.83 -20.07 -37.76
CA PRO A 43 -8.06 -20.79 -38.12
C PRO A 43 -9.22 -20.52 -37.16
N GLU A 44 -8.90 -20.30 -35.89
CA GLU A 44 -9.84 -20.07 -34.79
C GLU A 44 -9.25 -19.05 -33.82
N ILE A 45 -10.13 -18.38 -33.08
CA ILE A 45 -9.80 -17.51 -31.96
C ILE A 45 -10.64 -17.91 -30.75
N ILE A 46 -10.09 -17.71 -29.56
CA ILE A 46 -10.82 -17.93 -28.30
C ILE A 46 -11.70 -16.73 -27.94
N ASP A 47 -12.74 -16.95 -27.13
CA ASP A 47 -13.69 -15.92 -26.66
C ASP A 47 -13.00 -14.68 -26.05
N ASP A 48 -11.89 -14.87 -25.32
CA ASP A 48 -11.10 -13.75 -24.77
C ASP A 48 -10.67 -12.76 -25.86
N ILE A 49 -10.25 -13.27 -27.03
CA ILE A 49 -9.81 -12.45 -28.15
C ILE A 49 -11.01 -11.74 -28.77
N GLU A 50 -12.14 -12.44 -28.96
CA GLU A 50 -13.37 -11.84 -29.48
C GLU A 50 -13.83 -10.65 -28.62
N HIS A 51 -13.79 -10.82 -27.29
CA HIS A 51 -14.09 -9.74 -26.36
C HIS A 51 -13.11 -8.57 -26.46
N ILE A 52 -11.81 -8.83 -26.61
CA ILE A 52 -10.79 -7.78 -26.75
C ILE A 52 -11.03 -6.97 -28.05
N ILE A 53 -11.42 -7.61 -29.14
CA ILE A 53 -11.43 -6.97 -30.48
C ILE A 53 -12.76 -6.31 -30.85
N LYS A 54 -13.85 -6.56 -30.11
CA LYS A 54 -15.23 -6.15 -30.46
C LYS A 54 -15.37 -4.69 -30.92
N ASP A 55 -14.60 -3.76 -30.34
CA ASP A 55 -14.65 -2.33 -30.66
C ASP A 55 -13.32 -1.77 -31.23
N ASN A 56 -12.38 -2.64 -31.63
CA ASN A 56 -11.04 -2.23 -32.08
C ASN A 56 -10.97 -2.06 -33.59
N LYS A 57 -11.05 -0.81 -34.06
CA LYS A 57 -10.94 -0.44 -35.48
C LYS A 57 -9.57 -0.75 -36.11
N ASN A 58 -8.53 -0.88 -35.31
CA ASN A 58 -7.17 -1.16 -35.78
C ASN A 58 -6.85 -2.67 -35.81
N PHE A 59 -7.86 -3.52 -35.81
CA PHE A 59 -7.71 -4.98 -35.78
C PHE A 59 -8.41 -5.65 -36.96
N ILE A 60 -7.73 -6.59 -37.60
CA ILE A 60 -8.27 -7.44 -38.67
C ILE A 60 -7.92 -8.88 -38.35
N HIS A 61 -8.90 -9.79 -38.39
CA HIS A 61 -8.69 -11.23 -38.28
C HIS A 61 -8.95 -11.93 -39.61
N GLU A 62 -8.01 -12.76 -40.04
CA GLU A 62 -8.18 -13.68 -41.17
C GLU A 62 -8.26 -15.12 -40.67
N LYS A 63 -9.44 -15.72 -40.87
CA LYS A 63 -9.78 -17.07 -40.42
C LYS A 63 -9.16 -18.14 -41.32
N ARG A 64 -7.84 -18.32 -41.26
CA ARG A 64 -7.09 -19.33 -42.03
C ARG A 64 -5.75 -19.66 -41.40
N LYS A 65 -5.03 -20.62 -41.99
CA LYS A 65 -3.63 -20.92 -41.65
C LYS A 65 -2.68 -19.87 -42.21
N PHE A 66 -1.54 -19.74 -41.56
CA PHE A 66 -0.43 -18.89 -41.98
C PHE A 66 0.20 -19.37 -43.28
N GLU A 67 0.60 -18.43 -44.14
CA GLU A 67 1.36 -18.66 -45.37
C GLU A 67 2.57 -17.72 -45.42
N GLU A 68 3.69 -18.14 -46.05
CA GLU A 68 4.93 -17.35 -46.06
C GLU A 68 4.76 -15.94 -46.65
N ASN A 69 3.87 -15.78 -47.63
CA ASN A 69 3.56 -14.52 -48.29
C ASN A 69 2.82 -13.51 -47.38
N ASP A 70 2.40 -13.93 -46.18
CA ASP A 70 1.84 -13.04 -45.18
C ASP A 70 2.88 -12.11 -44.55
N ILE A 71 4.14 -12.55 -44.53
CA ILE A 71 5.25 -11.75 -44.03
C ILE A 71 5.73 -10.83 -45.14
N LYS A 72 5.34 -9.57 -45.05
CA LYS A 72 5.61 -8.50 -46.02
C LYS A 72 6.50 -7.43 -45.39
N ASP A 73 5.87 -6.34 -44.96
CA ASP A 73 6.50 -5.12 -44.45
C ASP A 73 6.07 -4.81 -43.00
N GLN A 74 5.74 -5.85 -42.23
CA GLN A 74 5.36 -5.66 -40.83
C GLN A 74 6.51 -5.11 -40.01
N PHE A 75 6.18 -4.25 -39.05
CA PHE A 75 7.14 -3.74 -38.09
C PHE A 75 7.41 -4.77 -36.98
N LEU A 76 6.34 -5.42 -36.50
CA LEU A 76 6.36 -6.45 -35.46
C LEU A 76 5.59 -7.68 -35.91
N ILE A 77 6.15 -8.85 -35.63
CA ILE A 77 5.46 -10.14 -35.74
C ILE A 77 5.43 -10.78 -34.35
N VAL A 78 4.31 -11.39 -33.98
CA VAL A 78 4.16 -12.22 -32.79
C VAL A 78 3.79 -13.63 -33.23
N ALA A 79 4.73 -14.57 -33.05
CA ALA A 79 4.47 -15.99 -33.27
C ALA A 79 3.93 -16.61 -31.98
N ALA A 80 2.67 -17.00 -32.00
CA ALA A 80 1.91 -17.55 -30.86
C ALA A 80 1.12 -18.80 -31.27
N THR A 81 1.71 -19.65 -32.13
CA THR A 81 1.12 -20.94 -32.53
C THR A 81 1.71 -22.08 -31.71
N ASN A 82 1.00 -23.21 -31.66
CA ASN A 82 1.50 -24.46 -31.07
C ASN A 82 2.40 -25.27 -32.04
N ASP A 83 2.55 -24.82 -33.29
CA ASP A 83 3.36 -25.52 -34.29
C ASP A 83 4.78 -24.96 -34.31
N LYS A 84 5.74 -25.77 -33.83
CA LYS A 84 7.16 -25.45 -33.80
C LYS A 84 7.73 -25.19 -35.19
N ASN A 85 7.27 -25.90 -36.22
CA ASN A 85 7.78 -25.74 -37.59
C ASN A 85 7.33 -24.41 -38.17
N THR A 86 6.04 -24.07 -38.05
CA THR A 86 5.51 -22.76 -38.43
C THR A 86 6.23 -21.64 -37.68
N ASN A 87 6.41 -21.77 -36.37
CA ASN A 87 7.12 -20.78 -35.55
C ASN A 87 8.58 -20.57 -36.01
N ALA A 88 9.32 -21.65 -36.32
CA ALA A 88 10.70 -21.56 -36.82
C ALA A 88 10.78 -20.90 -38.20
N LEU A 89 9.82 -21.22 -39.09
CA LEU A 89 9.71 -20.61 -40.41
C LEU A 89 9.44 -19.10 -40.32
N ILE A 90 8.49 -18.68 -39.46
CA ILE A 90 8.19 -17.28 -39.18
C ILE A 90 9.45 -16.55 -38.71
N ALA A 91 10.18 -17.13 -37.75
CA ALA A 91 11.40 -16.53 -37.22
C ALA A 91 12.48 -16.36 -38.29
N LYS A 92 12.69 -17.36 -39.16
CA LYS A 92 13.65 -17.31 -40.26
C LYS A 92 13.32 -16.19 -41.25
N ILE A 93 12.07 -16.12 -41.72
CA ILE A 93 11.64 -15.11 -42.70
C ILE A 93 11.70 -13.71 -42.10
N ALA A 94 11.20 -13.53 -40.87
CA ALA A 94 11.20 -12.24 -40.18
C ALA A 94 12.63 -11.71 -39.99
N LYS A 95 13.56 -12.55 -39.51
CA LYS A 95 14.97 -12.18 -39.34
C LYS A 95 15.64 -11.83 -40.67
N GLY A 96 15.37 -12.59 -41.73
CA GLY A 96 15.91 -12.30 -43.07
C GLY A 96 15.45 -10.95 -43.66
N LYS A 97 14.30 -10.43 -43.19
CA LYS A 97 13.76 -9.12 -43.60
C LYS A 97 14.00 -8.00 -42.58
N ASN A 98 14.78 -8.24 -41.52
CA ASN A 98 14.98 -7.31 -40.39
C ASN A 98 13.69 -6.87 -39.70
N ILE A 99 12.67 -7.74 -39.67
CA ILE A 99 11.41 -7.52 -38.95
C ILE A 99 11.59 -7.93 -37.49
N LEU A 100 11.01 -7.17 -36.56
CA LEU A 100 10.98 -7.54 -35.15
C LEU A 100 10.05 -8.73 -34.96
N ILE A 101 10.54 -9.83 -34.42
CA ILE A 101 9.81 -11.06 -34.15
C ILE A 101 9.86 -11.41 -32.66
N ASN A 102 8.69 -11.33 -32.02
CA ASN A 102 8.48 -11.86 -30.69
C ASN A 102 7.99 -13.30 -30.80
N MET A 103 8.76 -14.21 -30.23
CA MET A 103 8.41 -15.62 -30.09
C MET A 103 7.83 -15.81 -28.69
N ALA A 104 6.57 -16.18 -28.59
CA ALA A 104 5.85 -16.09 -27.33
C ALA A 104 6.25 -17.15 -26.29
N GLU A 105 6.65 -18.34 -26.74
CA GLU A 105 7.09 -19.45 -25.88
C GLU A 105 8.60 -19.72 -25.96
N ASP A 106 9.26 -19.30 -27.04
CA ASP A 106 10.68 -19.52 -27.29
C ASP A 106 11.41 -18.22 -27.61
N SER A 107 11.73 -17.47 -26.56
CA SER A 107 12.43 -16.18 -26.68
C SER A 107 13.79 -16.25 -27.40
N ILE A 108 14.45 -17.42 -27.44
CA ILE A 108 15.80 -17.59 -28.01
C ILE A 108 15.73 -17.41 -29.53
N ASN A 109 14.66 -17.90 -30.15
CA ASN A 109 14.46 -17.82 -31.59
C ASN A 109 13.89 -16.48 -32.06
N GLY A 110 13.49 -15.58 -31.14
CA GLY A 110 13.08 -14.21 -31.45
C GLY A 110 14.26 -13.24 -31.63
N ASN A 111 13.94 -11.99 -31.93
CA ASN A 111 14.91 -10.87 -31.87
C ASN A 111 14.37 -9.66 -31.08
N VAL A 112 13.13 -9.73 -30.57
CA VAL A 112 12.54 -8.73 -29.68
C VAL A 112 11.80 -9.38 -28.51
N LEU A 113 11.88 -8.76 -27.34
CA LEU A 113 11.12 -9.13 -26.16
C LEU A 113 9.98 -8.13 -25.94
N ILE A 114 8.80 -8.64 -25.59
CA ILE A 114 7.71 -7.83 -25.04
C ILE A 114 7.80 -7.96 -23.51
N PRO A 115 8.28 -6.94 -22.79
CA PRO A 115 8.56 -7.01 -21.36
C PRO A 115 7.26 -6.97 -20.53
N SER A 116 7.39 -7.27 -19.24
CA SER A 116 6.38 -6.89 -18.26
C SER A 116 6.44 -5.37 -18.07
N VAL A 117 5.29 -4.69 -18.09
CA VAL A 117 5.23 -3.22 -17.99
C VAL A 117 4.38 -2.79 -16.80
N VAL A 118 4.92 -1.89 -15.99
CA VAL A 118 4.14 -1.04 -15.09
C VAL A 118 3.77 0.21 -15.89
N ASP A 119 2.47 0.37 -16.12
CA ASP A 119 1.93 1.42 -16.98
C ASP A 119 1.24 2.50 -16.13
N ARG A 120 1.78 3.71 -16.20
CA ARG A 120 1.36 4.93 -15.50
C ARG A 120 1.42 6.10 -16.48
N ASP A 121 0.98 5.85 -17.72
CA ASP A 121 1.10 6.76 -18.86
C ASP A 121 0.96 8.24 -18.43
N PRO A 122 1.97 9.09 -18.72
CA PRO A 122 3.12 8.85 -19.59
C PRO A 122 4.29 8.05 -18.98
N ILE A 123 4.29 7.76 -17.66
CA ILE A 123 5.39 7.03 -17.02
C ILE A 123 5.25 5.53 -17.31
N LYS A 124 6.32 4.90 -17.82
CA LYS A 124 6.36 3.46 -18.10
C LYS A 124 7.64 2.84 -17.57
N ILE A 125 7.52 1.67 -16.93
CA ILE A 125 8.67 0.88 -16.48
C ILE A 125 8.58 -0.48 -17.13
N ALA A 126 9.60 -0.81 -17.95
CA ALA A 126 9.73 -2.10 -18.61
C ALA A 126 10.66 -3.01 -17.79
N ILE A 127 10.21 -4.22 -17.53
CA ILE A 127 10.89 -5.21 -16.68
C ILE A 127 11.12 -6.46 -17.52
N SER A 128 12.38 -6.88 -17.62
CA SER A 128 12.78 -8.10 -18.33
C SER A 128 13.85 -8.83 -17.52
N SER A 129 13.76 -10.15 -17.50
CA SER A 129 14.79 -11.06 -16.98
C SER A 129 15.62 -11.69 -18.10
N GLY A 130 15.61 -11.11 -19.31
CA GLY A 130 16.28 -11.71 -20.49
C GLY A 130 15.70 -13.09 -20.84
N ALA A 131 14.40 -13.27 -20.58
CA ALA A 131 13.66 -14.52 -20.67
C ALA A 131 14.00 -15.63 -19.66
N ALA A 132 14.84 -15.35 -18.65
CA ALA A 132 15.21 -16.35 -17.63
C ALA A 132 14.05 -16.73 -16.69
N SER A 133 13.18 -15.79 -16.32
CA SER A 133 12.07 -16.08 -15.41
C SER A 133 10.91 -15.07 -15.57
N PRO A 134 9.78 -15.49 -16.19
CA PRO A 134 8.56 -14.70 -16.22
C PRO A 134 7.98 -14.46 -14.81
N ILE A 135 8.11 -15.45 -13.90
CA ILE A 135 7.61 -15.36 -12.52
C ILE A 135 8.32 -14.24 -11.76
N LEU A 136 9.64 -14.12 -11.91
CA LEU A 136 10.42 -13.05 -11.30
C LEU A 136 9.99 -11.68 -11.83
N THR A 137 9.80 -11.53 -13.14
CA THR A 137 9.34 -10.25 -13.71
C THR A 137 7.96 -9.86 -13.21
N ARG A 138 7.07 -10.84 -12.98
CA ARG A 138 5.75 -10.60 -12.39
C ARG A 138 5.86 -10.12 -10.94
N LEU A 139 6.73 -10.75 -10.14
CA LEU A 139 6.95 -10.33 -8.75
C LEU A 139 7.48 -8.90 -8.65
N VAL A 140 8.49 -8.56 -9.46
CA VAL A 140 9.06 -7.20 -9.52
C VAL A 140 8.01 -6.19 -10.00
N LYS A 141 7.23 -6.55 -11.03
CA LYS A 141 6.12 -5.73 -11.51
C LYS A 141 5.13 -5.42 -10.38
N THR A 142 4.67 -6.43 -9.65
CA THR A 142 3.72 -6.27 -8.55
C THR A 142 4.29 -5.36 -7.46
N LYS A 143 5.57 -5.50 -7.09
CA LYS A 143 6.22 -4.61 -6.12
C LYS A 143 6.33 -3.16 -6.62
N LEU A 144 6.56 -2.93 -7.91
CA LEU A 144 6.61 -1.57 -8.46
C LEU A 144 5.22 -0.96 -8.58
N GLU A 145 4.18 -1.75 -8.84
CA GLU A 145 2.80 -1.27 -8.90
C GLU A 145 2.30 -0.74 -7.56
N THR A 146 2.82 -1.25 -6.43
CA THR A 146 2.47 -0.76 -5.09
C THR A 146 3.18 0.55 -4.73
N VAL A 147 4.44 0.70 -5.13
CA VAL A 147 5.25 1.89 -4.83
C VAL A 147 4.91 3.06 -5.76
N ILE A 148 4.49 2.76 -6.99
CA ILE A 148 4.14 3.76 -8.01
C ILE A 148 2.65 3.61 -8.33
N PRO A 149 1.75 4.25 -7.57
CA PRO A 149 0.30 4.19 -7.81
C PRO A 149 -0.10 4.91 -9.10
N PHE A 150 -1.34 4.69 -9.56
CA PHE A 150 -1.87 5.29 -10.79
C PHE A 150 -1.83 6.83 -10.78
N SER A 151 -1.90 7.46 -9.60
CA SER A 151 -1.83 8.90 -9.45
C SER A 151 -0.52 9.54 -9.95
N PHE A 152 0.56 8.77 -10.14
CA PHE A 152 1.78 9.24 -10.79
C PHE A 152 1.56 9.67 -12.26
N SER A 153 0.56 9.08 -12.93
CA SER A 153 0.12 9.53 -14.27
C SER A 153 -0.28 11.02 -14.22
N LYS A 154 -1.10 11.39 -13.24
CA LYS A 154 -1.55 12.78 -13.04
C LYS A 154 -0.42 13.73 -12.67
N LEU A 155 0.53 13.26 -11.89
CA LEU A 155 1.74 14.03 -11.57
C LEU A 155 2.53 14.35 -12.84
N ALA A 156 2.75 13.37 -13.71
CA ALA A 156 3.46 13.56 -14.95
C ALA A 156 2.68 14.41 -15.98
N GLU A 157 1.35 14.26 -16.07
CA GLU A 157 0.48 15.13 -16.88
C GLU A 157 0.66 16.61 -16.48
N VAL A 158 0.61 16.92 -15.18
CA VAL A 158 0.84 18.29 -14.67
C VAL A 158 2.24 18.78 -15.04
N MET A 159 3.28 17.98 -14.83
CA MET A 159 4.64 18.38 -15.19
C MET A 159 4.81 18.65 -16.70
N MET A 160 4.18 17.85 -17.56
CA MET A 160 4.20 18.07 -19.01
C MET A 160 3.50 19.37 -19.41
N GLU A 161 2.33 19.65 -18.83
CA GLU A 161 1.53 20.86 -19.10
C GLU A 161 2.29 22.14 -18.69
N TYR A 162 3.02 22.10 -17.58
CA TYR A 162 3.74 23.25 -17.04
C TYR A 162 5.19 23.36 -17.53
N ARG A 163 5.68 22.41 -18.34
CA ARG A 163 7.08 22.37 -18.82
C ARG A 163 7.47 23.61 -19.63
N SER A 164 6.61 24.08 -20.52
CA SER A 164 6.85 25.31 -21.31
C SER A 164 6.84 26.54 -20.41
N LYS A 165 5.80 26.71 -19.59
CA LYS A 165 5.68 27.82 -18.64
C LYS A 165 6.93 27.98 -17.75
N VAL A 166 7.42 26.88 -17.17
CA VAL A 166 8.63 26.86 -16.34
C VAL A 166 9.88 27.20 -17.18
N LYS A 167 9.95 26.73 -18.43
CA LYS A 167 11.07 27.06 -19.33
C LYS A 167 11.08 28.55 -19.70
N ASP A 168 9.91 29.17 -19.84
CA ASP A 168 9.80 30.57 -20.27
C ASP A 168 10.11 31.55 -19.12
N HIS A 169 9.90 31.15 -17.86
CA HIS A 169 10.16 31.99 -16.68
C HIS A 169 11.55 31.76 -16.06
N PHE A 170 12.07 30.52 -16.07
CA PHE A 170 13.37 30.21 -15.47
C PHE A 170 14.43 29.99 -16.54
N SER A 171 15.38 30.94 -16.64
CA SER A 171 16.37 30.98 -17.71
C SER A 171 17.41 29.86 -17.63
N SER A 172 17.82 29.44 -16.43
CA SER A 172 18.88 28.44 -16.26
C SER A 172 18.36 27.00 -16.18
N ILE A 173 19.20 26.03 -16.55
CA ILE A 173 18.89 24.59 -16.35
C ILE A 173 18.80 24.26 -14.85
N LYS A 174 19.64 24.91 -14.03
CA LYS A 174 19.72 24.68 -12.58
C LYS A 174 18.43 25.13 -11.86
N GLU A 175 17.91 26.32 -12.17
CA GLU A 175 16.65 26.81 -11.58
C GLU A 175 15.47 25.93 -11.95
N ARG A 176 15.36 25.53 -13.22
CA ARG A 176 14.30 24.61 -13.68
C ARG A 176 14.36 23.26 -12.98
N ARG A 177 15.56 22.73 -12.77
CA ARG A 177 15.76 21.50 -12.02
C ARG A 177 15.33 21.68 -10.56
N ASN A 178 15.79 22.74 -9.90
CA ASN A 178 15.42 23.04 -8.51
C ASN A 178 13.90 23.23 -8.35
N PHE A 179 13.24 23.89 -9.30
CA PHE A 179 11.78 24.04 -9.32
C PHE A 179 11.07 22.68 -9.35
N TRP A 180 11.50 21.77 -10.24
CA TRP A 180 10.88 20.45 -10.33
C TRP A 180 11.18 19.56 -9.13
N GLU A 181 12.40 19.62 -8.59
CA GLU A 181 12.75 18.94 -7.34
C GLU A 181 11.87 19.45 -6.20
N ALA A 182 11.73 20.78 -6.04
CA ALA A 182 10.86 21.37 -5.03
C ALA A 182 9.38 21.00 -5.23
N PHE A 183 8.88 20.95 -6.46
CA PHE A 183 7.52 20.49 -6.75
C PHE A 183 7.31 19.03 -6.35
N LEU A 184 8.19 18.13 -6.79
CA LEU A 184 8.10 16.68 -6.54
C LEU A 184 8.28 16.31 -5.07
N ASP A 185 9.09 17.08 -4.35
CA ASP A 185 9.35 16.89 -2.94
C ASP A 185 8.39 17.66 -2.04
N GLY A 186 7.62 18.60 -2.57
CA GLY A 186 6.77 19.50 -1.79
C GLY A 186 5.29 19.11 -1.77
N PRO A 187 4.47 19.91 -1.05
CA PRO A 187 3.05 19.63 -0.83
C PRO A 187 2.21 19.65 -2.12
N LEU A 188 2.67 20.34 -3.17
CA LEU A 188 1.98 20.40 -4.46
C LEU A 188 1.93 19.03 -5.15
N SER A 189 3.01 18.24 -5.07
CA SER A 189 2.99 16.86 -5.58
C SER A 189 1.94 16.01 -4.87
N GLU A 190 1.81 16.15 -3.56
CA GLU A 190 0.89 15.38 -2.74
C GLU A 190 -0.56 15.78 -3.01
N MET A 191 -0.83 17.06 -3.25
CA MET A 191 -2.14 17.53 -3.75
C MET A 191 -2.50 16.86 -5.08
N VAL A 192 -1.56 16.73 -6.01
CA VAL A 192 -1.82 16.00 -7.27
C VAL A 192 -2.06 14.52 -7.01
N LEU A 193 -1.22 13.89 -6.17
CA LEU A 193 -1.32 12.47 -5.85
C LEU A 193 -2.62 12.12 -5.11
N SER A 194 -3.22 13.06 -4.37
CA SER A 194 -4.50 12.91 -3.69
C SER A 194 -5.72 13.37 -4.51
N GLY A 195 -5.52 13.79 -5.76
CA GLY A 195 -6.61 14.19 -6.67
C GLY A 195 -7.02 15.67 -6.61
N HIS A 196 -6.35 16.51 -5.82
CA HIS A 196 -6.59 17.96 -5.75
C HIS A 196 -5.83 18.73 -6.85
N ILE A 197 -5.97 18.28 -8.09
CA ILE A 197 -5.19 18.77 -9.25
C ILE A 197 -5.40 20.27 -9.47
N ASP A 198 -6.64 20.75 -9.43
CA ASP A 198 -6.93 22.17 -9.68
C ASP A 198 -6.32 23.10 -8.63
N LYS A 199 -6.26 22.66 -7.37
CA LYS A 199 -5.62 23.41 -6.29
C LYS A 199 -4.11 23.46 -6.50
N ALA A 200 -3.50 22.31 -6.82
CA ALA A 200 -2.08 22.22 -7.12
C ALA A 200 -1.70 23.12 -8.31
N LYS A 201 -2.50 23.10 -9.38
CA LYS A 201 -2.33 23.94 -10.56
C LYS A 201 -2.40 25.43 -10.24
N LYS A 202 -3.41 25.87 -9.47
CA LYS A 202 -3.52 27.27 -9.02
C LYS A 202 -2.29 27.72 -8.22
N ALA A 203 -1.79 26.89 -7.32
CA ALA A 203 -0.60 27.18 -6.53
C ALA A 203 0.70 27.17 -7.37
N LEU A 204 0.79 26.27 -8.37
CA LEU A 204 1.87 26.27 -9.35
C LEU A 204 1.88 27.55 -10.21
N ASP A 205 0.72 27.97 -10.73
CA ASP A 205 0.61 29.21 -11.52
C ASP A 205 1.01 30.43 -10.68
N LYS A 206 0.66 30.45 -9.38
CA LYS A 206 1.12 31.50 -8.45
C LYS A 206 2.64 31.48 -8.30
N SER A 207 3.23 30.31 -8.04
CA SER A 207 4.68 30.15 -7.85
C SER A 207 5.48 30.61 -9.07
N ILE A 208 5.01 30.26 -10.27
CA ILE A 208 5.63 30.65 -11.54
C ILE A 208 5.53 32.17 -11.77
N LYS A 209 4.35 32.77 -11.54
CA LYS A 209 4.15 34.23 -11.69
C LYS A 209 5.01 35.05 -10.75
N GLU A 210 5.25 34.54 -9.54
CA GLU A 210 6.11 35.20 -8.55
C GLU A 210 7.60 34.89 -8.77
N GLU A 211 7.96 34.09 -9.78
CA GLU A 211 9.31 33.57 -10.04
C GLU A 211 9.95 32.91 -8.80
N LYS A 212 9.12 32.41 -7.89
CA LYS A 212 9.54 31.72 -6.69
C LYS A 212 9.57 30.24 -6.95
N ILE A 213 10.70 29.62 -6.58
CA ILE A 213 10.76 28.17 -6.40
C ILE A 213 9.70 27.84 -5.35
N PRO A 214 8.82 26.84 -5.57
CA PRO A 214 7.84 26.42 -4.59
C PRO A 214 8.57 26.19 -3.27
N ASP A 215 8.16 26.89 -2.22
CA ASP A 215 8.92 26.83 -0.98
C ASP A 215 9.07 25.37 -0.54
N LYS A 216 10.30 24.96 -0.19
CA LYS A 216 10.53 23.74 0.60
C LYS A 216 10.10 24.04 2.04
N ASN A 217 8.81 24.34 2.23
CA ASN A 217 8.25 24.46 3.55
C ASN A 217 8.32 23.09 4.20
N GLY A 218 8.74 23.06 5.45
CA GLY A 218 8.64 21.84 6.23
C GLY A 218 7.18 21.47 6.38
N GLU A 219 6.95 20.18 6.55
CA GLU A 219 5.61 19.64 6.68
C GLU A 219 5.64 18.50 7.70
N VAL A 220 4.51 18.29 8.36
CA VAL A 220 4.37 17.23 9.35
C VAL A 220 3.53 16.08 8.79
N TYR A 221 4.09 14.87 8.82
CA TYR A 221 3.37 13.64 8.51
C TYR A 221 2.95 12.95 9.80
N LEU A 222 1.65 12.93 10.08
CA LEU A 222 1.07 12.16 11.17
C LEU A 222 0.69 10.77 10.67
N VAL A 223 1.49 9.75 11.00
CA VAL A 223 1.40 8.43 10.36
C VAL A 223 1.12 7.33 11.38
N GLY A 224 0.07 6.57 11.11
CA GLY A 224 -0.22 5.32 11.83
C GLY A 224 0.72 4.20 11.40
N ALA A 225 1.50 3.70 12.35
CA ALA A 225 2.44 2.61 12.15
C ALA A 225 1.76 1.23 12.10
N GLY A 226 0.51 1.13 12.53
CA GLY A 226 -0.11 -0.17 12.76
C GLY A 226 0.26 -0.76 14.13
N PRO A 227 -0.25 -1.97 14.45
CA PRO A 227 -0.13 -2.56 15.79
C PRO A 227 1.21 -3.24 16.08
N GLY A 228 2.06 -3.45 15.07
CA GLY A 228 3.41 -3.98 15.27
C GLY A 228 4.00 -4.63 14.01
N ASP A 229 3.21 -5.40 13.27
CA ASP A 229 3.61 -6.05 12.02
C ASP A 229 3.92 -5.00 10.92
N PRO A 230 5.16 -4.97 10.36
CA PRO A 230 5.51 -4.06 9.27
C PRO A 230 4.66 -4.22 8.00
N GLU A 231 4.12 -5.42 7.73
CA GLU A 231 3.28 -5.64 6.55
C GLU A 231 1.88 -5.01 6.68
N LEU A 232 1.51 -4.54 7.87
CA LEU A 232 0.29 -3.78 8.12
C LEU A 232 0.46 -2.27 7.90
N LEU A 233 1.66 -1.80 7.55
CA LEU A 233 1.87 -0.42 7.11
C LEU A 233 1.13 -0.18 5.79
N SER A 234 0.47 0.98 5.68
CA SER A 234 -0.06 1.40 4.39
C SER A 234 1.09 1.80 3.44
N PHE A 235 0.91 1.63 2.14
CA PHE A 235 1.91 2.07 1.16
C PHE A 235 2.21 3.57 1.26
N LYS A 236 1.22 4.39 1.65
CA LYS A 236 1.43 5.82 1.89
C LYS A 236 2.32 6.05 3.11
N ALA A 237 2.15 5.29 4.20
CA ALA A 237 2.99 5.37 5.38
C ALA A 237 4.46 5.08 5.03
N LEU A 238 4.72 3.94 4.37
CA LEU A 238 6.07 3.56 3.97
C LEU A 238 6.72 4.60 3.04
N ARG A 239 5.96 5.15 2.08
CA ARG A 239 6.46 6.20 1.19
C ARG A 239 6.87 7.47 1.94
N LEU A 240 6.08 7.90 2.93
CA LEU A 240 6.42 9.08 3.74
C LEU A 240 7.57 8.80 4.73
N MET A 241 7.66 7.58 5.27
CA MET A 241 8.81 7.13 6.08
C MET A 241 10.14 7.19 5.32
N GLN A 242 10.11 6.97 4.02
CA GLN A 242 11.27 7.08 3.14
C GLN A 242 11.57 8.52 2.68
N LYS A 243 10.63 9.46 2.87
CA LYS A 243 10.80 10.89 2.53
C LYS A 243 11.23 11.75 3.72
N ALA A 244 10.91 11.33 4.94
CA ALA A 244 11.09 12.13 6.15
C ALA A 244 12.56 12.43 6.47
N ASP A 245 12.83 13.66 6.90
CA ASP A 245 14.15 14.10 7.36
C ASP A 245 14.36 13.83 8.84
N VAL A 246 13.27 13.93 9.61
CA VAL A 246 13.26 13.66 11.05
C VAL A 246 12.06 12.78 11.38
N VAL A 247 12.25 11.77 12.21
CA VAL A 247 11.20 10.87 12.69
C VAL A 247 11.05 10.99 14.20
N ILE A 248 9.87 11.45 14.63
CA ILE A 248 9.44 11.50 16.02
C ILE A 248 8.55 10.31 16.31
N TYR A 249 8.99 9.42 17.19
CA TYR A 249 8.30 8.16 17.47
C TYR A 249 8.16 7.90 18.97
N ASP A 250 7.20 7.05 19.32
CA ASP A 250 6.95 6.62 20.69
C ASP A 250 7.17 5.12 20.87
N ARG A 251 6.99 4.65 22.11
CA ARG A 251 7.24 3.26 22.53
C ARG A 251 6.42 2.22 21.76
N LEU A 252 5.26 2.60 21.20
CA LEU A 252 4.35 1.63 20.57
C LEU A 252 4.72 1.31 19.13
N VAL A 253 5.69 2.02 18.56
CA VAL A 253 6.24 1.70 17.24
C VAL A 253 7.26 0.57 17.38
N SER A 254 7.06 -0.52 16.64
CA SER A 254 7.92 -1.71 16.71
C SER A 254 9.28 -1.47 16.03
N GLU A 255 10.32 -2.17 16.50
CA GLU A 255 11.66 -2.11 15.89
C GLU A 255 11.67 -2.54 14.41
N PRO A 256 10.95 -3.60 13.98
CA PRO A 256 10.84 -3.95 12.56
C PRO A 256 10.28 -2.81 11.69
N ILE A 257 9.37 -1.98 12.21
CA ILE A 257 8.86 -0.80 11.51
C ILE A 257 9.92 0.31 11.47
N MET A 258 10.65 0.52 12.57
CA MET A 258 11.73 1.53 12.64
C MET A 258 12.87 1.23 11.65
N ASN A 259 13.08 -0.04 11.31
CA ASN A 259 14.06 -0.47 10.30
C ASN A 259 13.66 -0.11 8.86
N LEU A 260 12.39 0.27 8.62
CA LEU A 260 11.89 0.73 7.33
C LEU A 260 11.96 2.26 7.18
N ILE A 261 12.54 2.99 8.12
CA ILE A 261 12.77 4.44 8.02
C ILE A 261 14.01 4.69 7.13
N ARG A 262 14.01 5.81 6.41
CA ARG A 262 15.17 6.32 5.67
C ARG A 262 16.44 6.29 6.55
N GLN A 263 17.55 5.75 6.05
CA GLN A 263 18.72 5.45 6.89
C GLN A 263 19.40 6.70 7.49
N ASP A 264 19.36 7.81 6.78
CA ASP A 264 19.94 9.11 7.14
C ASP A 264 18.96 10.05 7.86
N ALA A 265 17.73 9.62 8.12
CA ALA A 265 16.77 10.43 8.89
C ALA A 265 17.15 10.48 10.37
N GLU A 266 17.07 11.67 10.96
CA GLU A 266 17.22 11.86 12.40
C GLU A 266 16.06 11.19 13.14
N LYS A 267 16.32 10.50 14.26
CA LYS A 267 15.30 9.77 15.02
C LYS A 267 15.20 10.33 16.44
N ILE A 268 14.02 10.83 16.80
CA ILE A 268 13.75 11.43 18.11
C ILE A 268 12.69 10.58 18.83
N TYR A 269 13.08 10.00 19.96
CA TYR A 269 12.18 9.24 20.81
C TYR A 269 11.45 10.16 21.82
N VAL A 270 10.13 10.08 21.88
CA VAL A 270 9.28 10.90 22.79
C VAL A 270 8.47 10.07 23.78
N GLY A 271 8.75 8.78 23.91
CA GLY A 271 8.04 7.88 24.83
C GLY A 271 8.53 7.93 26.29
N LYS A 272 7.74 7.38 27.21
CA LYS A 272 8.12 7.21 28.62
C LYS A 272 9.11 6.06 28.79
N GLN A 273 10.37 6.35 29.09
CA GLN A 273 11.30 5.35 29.65
C GLN A 273 11.14 5.36 31.18
N ARG A 274 11.11 4.19 31.81
CA ARG A 274 10.70 3.98 33.23
C ARG A 274 11.55 4.71 34.30
N ALA A 275 12.49 5.57 33.92
CA ALA A 275 13.31 6.34 34.87
C ALA A 275 13.68 7.76 34.39
N ASP A 276 13.20 8.25 33.25
CA ASP A 276 13.58 9.57 32.74
C ASP A 276 12.36 10.44 32.43
N HIS A 277 12.50 11.74 32.73
CA HIS A 277 11.47 12.76 32.63
C HIS A 277 10.75 12.71 31.27
N ALA A 278 9.48 12.35 31.30
CA ALA A 278 8.64 12.32 30.09
C ALA A 278 8.57 13.72 29.48
N MET A 279 8.72 13.82 28.15
CA MET A 279 8.38 15.04 27.43
C MET A 279 6.85 15.24 27.53
N PRO A 280 6.37 16.37 28.10
CA PRO A 280 4.95 16.72 28.07
C PRO A 280 4.42 16.79 26.64
N GLN A 281 3.11 16.60 26.46
CA GLN A 281 2.51 16.65 25.12
C GLN A 281 2.70 18.01 24.43
N GLU A 282 2.62 19.10 25.21
CA GLU A 282 2.85 20.46 24.73
C GLU A 282 4.24 20.56 24.08
N ASN A 283 5.26 19.99 24.71
CA ASN A 283 6.62 19.96 24.17
C ASN A 283 6.75 19.11 22.88
N ILE A 284 5.92 18.07 22.70
CA ILE A 284 5.89 17.30 21.44
C ILE A 284 5.29 18.16 20.31
N ASN A 285 4.20 18.87 20.59
CA ASN A 285 3.55 19.75 19.63
C ASN A 285 4.50 20.88 19.20
N GLU A 286 5.16 21.54 20.15
CA GLU A 286 6.17 22.56 19.90
C GLU A 286 7.35 22.01 19.09
N LEU A 287 7.80 20.80 19.38
CA LEU A 287 8.89 20.15 18.65
C LEU A 287 8.51 19.89 17.17
N LEU A 288 7.29 19.39 16.94
CA LEU A 288 6.76 19.18 15.58
C LEU A 288 6.73 20.50 14.81
N ALA A 289 6.18 21.55 15.44
CA ALA A 289 6.05 22.85 14.82
C ALA A 289 7.42 23.46 14.50
N ARG A 290 8.34 23.48 15.49
CA ARG A 290 9.70 24.01 15.32
C ARG A 290 10.45 23.36 14.16
N LEU A 291 10.47 22.03 14.11
CA LEU A 291 11.20 21.30 13.06
C LEU A 291 10.60 21.53 11.67
N ALA A 292 9.27 21.67 11.56
CA ALA A 292 8.63 22.02 10.30
C ALA A 292 8.93 23.46 9.88
N LEU A 293 8.96 24.41 10.82
CA LEU A 293 9.37 25.80 10.56
C LEU A 293 10.85 25.92 10.16
N GLU A 294 11.71 24.99 10.58
CA GLU A 294 13.08 24.83 10.07
C GLU A 294 13.16 24.29 8.63
N GLY A 295 12.01 24.01 7.99
CA GLY A 295 11.96 23.49 6.62
C GLY A 295 12.05 21.96 6.51
N LYS A 296 11.99 21.22 7.63
CA LYS A 296 12.17 19.76 7.63
C LYS A 296 10.87 19.02 7.35
N LYS A 297 10.97 17.86 6.71
CA LYS A 297 9.86 16.89 6.64
C LYS A 297 9.83 16.04 7.89
N VAL A 298 8.89 16.34 8.77
CA VAL A 298 8.81 15.74 10.11
C VAL A 298 7.78 14.61 10.12
N LEU A 299 8.22 13.39 10.37
CA LEU A 299 7.34 12.25 10.53
C LEU A 299 7.01 12.04 12.02
N ARG A 300 5.76 12.26 12.42
CA ARG A 300 5.22 11.77 13.69
C ARG A 300 4.66 10.36 13.49
N LEU A 301 5.47 9.37 13.83
CA LEU A 301 5.11 7.95 13.71
C LEU A 301 4.47 7.45 15.01
N LYS A 302 3.24 6.95 14.93
CA LYS A 302 2.41 6.58 16.09
C LYS A 302 1.97 5.13 15.99
N GLY A 303 2.05 4.37 17.08
CA GLY A 303 1.50 3.01 17.12
C GLY A 303 0.00 2.98 16.85
N GLY A 304 -0.45 2.00 16.06
CA GLY A 304 -1.85 1.86 15.65
C GLY A 304 -2.29 2.93 14.65
N ASP A 305 -3.38 3.62 14.96
CA ASP A 305 -3.95 4.71 14.16
C ASP A 305 -3.81 6.06 14.89
N PRO A 306 -3.47 7.17 14.20
CA PRO A 306 -3.27 8.46 14.87
C PRO A 306 -4.48 9.00 15.62
N PHE A 307 -5.70 8.67 15.18
CA PHE A 307 -6.96 9.22 15.69
C PHE A 307 -7.72 8.29 16.61
N ILE A 308 -7.31 7.04 16.76
CA ILE A 308 -7.90 6.11 17.72
C ILE A 308 -7.03 6.07 18.98
N PHE A 309 -7.42 6.86 19.98
CA PHE A 309 -6.70 7.02 21.26
C PHE A 309 -5.23 7.43 21.15
N GLY A 310 -4.80 7.93 19.98
CA GLY A 310 -3.44 8.36 19.71
C GLY A 310 -3.15 9.83 20.05
N ARG A 311 -4.16 10.64 20.38
CA ARG A 311 -4.05 12.12 20.57
C ARG A 311 -3.62 12.88 19.32
N GLY A 312 -3.76 12.29 18.12
CA GLY A 312 -3.39 12.95 16.87
C GLY A 312 -4.15 14.26 16.61
N GLY A 313 -5.38 14.40 17.13
CA GLY A 313 -6.16 15.63 16.98
C GLY A 313 -5.51 16.83 17.68
N GLU A 314 -5.02 16.64 18.91
CA GLU A 314 -4.32 17.68 19.68
C GLU A 314 -3.01 18.11 19.01
N GLU A 315 -2.26 17.15 18.45
CA GLU A 315 -1.02 17.42 17.70
C GLU A 315 -1.31 18.25 16.45
N ILE A 316 -2.40 17.99 15.74
CA ILE A 316 -2.78 18.72 14.51
C ILE A 316 -3.32 20.12 14.79
N GLU A 317 -4.13 20.28 15.83
CA GLU A 317 -4.68 21.58 16.20
C GLU A 317 -3.57 22.63 16.42
N SER A 318 -2.46 22.22 17.05
CA SER A 318 -1.27 23.05 17.19
C SER A 318 -0.69 23.47 15.83
N LEU A 319 -0.56 22.53 14.89
CA LEU A 319 0.00 22.81 13.57
C LEU A 319 -0.87 23.75 12.74
N ILE A 320 -2.20 23.65 12.89
CA ILE A 320 -3.14 24.57 12.23
C ILE A 320 -2.94 26.00 12.76
N ASN A 321 -2.77 26.16 14.07
CA ASN A 321 -2.56 27.48 14.69
C ASN A 321 -1.27 28.15 14.21
N ASP A 322 -0.26 27.36 13.87
CA ASP A 322 1.04 27.82 13.37
C ASP A 322 1.13 27.91 11.83
N ASP A 323 0.02 27.67 11.10
CA ASP A 323 -0.05 27.62 9.63
C ASP A 323 0.95 26.62 8.99
N ILE A 324 1.20 25.51 9.69
CA ILE A 324 2.14 24.48 9.25
C ILE A 324 1.43 23.43 8.40
N PRO A 325 1.91 23.14 7.17
CA PRO A 325 1.35 22.07 6.36
C PRO A 325 1.49 20.70 7.04
N PHE A 326 0.42 19.91 7.01
CA PHE A 326 0.44 18.57 7.56
C PHE A 326 -0.35 17.56 6.71
N GLN A 327 -0.02 16.29 6.89
CA GLN A 327 -0.74 15.17 6.29
C GLN A 327 -0.98 14.09 7.32
N ILE A 328 -2.15 13.45 7.21
CA ILE A 328 -2.52 12.32 8.06
C ILE A 328 -2.54 11.07 7.20
N VAL A 329 -1.92 10.01 7.70
CA VAL A 329 -2.01 8.68 7.12
C VAL A 329 -2.60 7.75 8.17
N PRO A 330 -3.82 7.23 7.96
CA PRO A 330 -4.41 6.29 8.89
C PRO A 330 -3.59 5.00 8.95
N GLY A 331 -3.64 4.36 10.10
CA GLY A 331 -3.00 3.07 10.35
C GLY A 331 -4.01 2.00 10.69
N ILE A 332 -3.59 0.73 10.60
CA ILE A 332 -4.39 -0.35 11.16
C ILE A 332 -4.40 -0.18 12.68
N THR A 333 -5.56 0.08 13.26
CA THR A 333 -5.66 0.23 14.72
C THR A 333 -5.47 -1.11 15.44
N ALA A 334 -5.07 -1.08 16.71
CA ALA A 334 -4.83 -2.28 17.50
C ALA A 334 -6.06 -3.19 17.57
N ALA A 335 -7.27 -2.62 17.66
CA ALA A 335 -8.50 -3.41 17.63
C ALA A 335 -8.60 -4.28 16.37
N SER A 336 -8.44 -3.69 15.19
CA SER A 336 -8.54 -4.42 13.92
C SER A 336 -7.44 -5.47 13.78
N GLY A 337 -6.18 -5.08 14.03
CA GLY A 337 -5.05 -6.01 13.88
C GLY A 337 -5.10 -7.16 14.88
N CYS A 338 -5.24 -6.87 16.17
CA CYS A 338 -5.32 -7.90 17.22
C CYS A 338 -6.51 -8.84 16.98
N ALA A 339 -7.69 -8.31 16.64
CA ALA A 339 -8.88 -9.12 16.36
C ALA A 339 -8.64 -10.10 15.21
N SER A 340 -8.13 -9.61 14.08
CA SER A 340 -7.85 -10.43 12.91
C SER A 340 -6.78 -11.50 13.19
N TYR A 341 -5.68 -11.14 13.85
CA TYR A 341 -4.56 -12.05 14.10
C TYR A 341 -4.83 -13.01 15.27
N ALA A 342 -5.74 -12.66 16.18
CA ALA A 342 -6.22 -13.57 17.22
C ALA A 342 -7.39 -14.45 16.73
N GLY A 343 -7.93 -14.28 15.52
CA GLY A 343 -9.11 -15.02 15.10
C GLY A 343 -10.37 -14.69 15.92
N ILE A 344 -10.47 -13.46 16.42
CA ILE A 344 -11.64 -12.97 17.16
C ILE A 344 -12.25 -11.83 16.35
N PRO A 345 -13.22 -12.09 15.45
CA PRO A 345 -13.81 -11.03 14.64
C PRO A 345 -14.55 -10.04 15.55
N LEU A 346 -14.40 -8.74 15.30
CA LEU A 346 -15.04 -7.70 16.11
C LEU A 346 -16.58 -7.72 16.02
N THR A 347 -17.11 -8.25 14.92
CA THR A 347 -18.55 -8.42 14.68
C THR A 347 -18.82 -9.79 14.08
N HIS A 348 -19.93 -10.41 14.44
CA HIS A 348 -20.42 -11.64 13.83
C HIS A 348 -21.93 -11.69 13.96
N ARG A 349 -22.64 -12.09 12.90
CA ARG A 349 -24.12 -12.00 12.78
C ARG A 349 -24.86 -12.52 14.03
N ASP A 350 -24.41 -13.66 14.55
CA ASP A 350 -25.05 -14.34 15.67
C ASP A 350 -24.53 -13.92 17.07
N HIS A 351 -23.47 -13.10 17.13
CA HIS A 351 -22.78 -12.77 18.39
C HIS A 351 -22.75 -11.28 18.72
N SER A 352 -22.62 -10.41 17.72
CA SER A 352 -22.45 -8.97 17.96
C SER A 352 -22.88 -8.13 16.77
N GLN A 353 -23.74 -7.15 17.04
CA GLN A 353 -24.23 -6.16 16.07
C GLN A 353 -23.55 -4.80 16.22
N ALA A 354 -22.78 -4.61 17.29
CA ALA A 354 -22.07 -3.36 17.57
C ALA A 354 -20.70 -3.65 18.17
N CYS A 355 -19.71 -2.84 17.77
CA CYS A 355 -18.38 -2.88 18.36
C CYS A 355 -18.04 -1.51 18.95
N ILE A 356 -17.60 -1.49 20.21
CA ILE A 356 -17.34 -0.27 20.96
C ILE A 356 -15.87 -0.25 21.38
N PHE A 357 -15.18 0.82 21.00
CA PHE A 357 -13.79 1.06 21.40
C PHE A 357 -13.77 1.98 22.62
N VAL A 358 -13.04 1.57 23.66
CA VAL A 358 -13.03 2.26 24.95
C VAL A 358 -11.61 2.34 25.48
N THR A 359 -11.27 3.43 26.17
CA THR A 359 -10.03 3.51 26.96
C THR A 359 -10.28 3.05 28.39
N GLY A 360 -9.47 2.11 28.89
CA GLY A 360 -9.50 1.63 30.27
C GLY A 360 -8.72 2.50 31.25
N HIS A 361 -8.21 3.65 30.81
CA HIS A 361 -7.54 4.64 31.66
C HIS A 361 -7.95 6.06 31.24
N LEU A 362 -8.47 6.84 32.18
CA LEU A 362 -8.71 8.27 32.00
C LEU A 362 -7.54 9.09 32.58
N ARG A 363 -7.45 10.36 32.17
CA ARG A 363 -6.36 11.29 32.53
C ARG A 363 -6.20 11.51 34.05
N ASP A 364 -7.24 11.23 34.84
CA ASP A 364 -7.31 11.36 36.30
C ASP A 364 -7.05 10.05 37.05
N GLY A 365 -6.72 8.97 36.34
CA GLY A 365 -6.50 7.64 36.92
C GLY A 365 -7.78 6.91 37.34
N THR A 366 -8.96 7.47 37.09
CA THR A 366 -10.24 6.81 37.35
C THR A 366 -10.74 6.05 36.11
N VAL A 367 -11.65 5.11 36.31
CA VAL A 367 -12.39 4.43 35.22
C VAL A 367 -13.86 4.82 35.35
N ASN A 368 -14.17 6.07 35.02
CA ASN A 368 -15.53 6.59 35.05
C ASN A 368 -16.16 6.51 33.65
N LEU A 369 -16.72 5.34 33.33
CA LEU A 369 -17.32 5.06 32.03
C LEU A 369 -18.85 4.91 32.17
N ASN A 370 -19.57 5.04 31.07
CA ASN A 370 -21.00 4.73 31.03
C ASN A 370 -21.21 3.21 31.06
N TRP A 371 -21.12 2.62 32.25
CA TRP A 371 -21.19 1.17 32.46
C TRP A 371 -22.51 0.57 32.00
N LYS A 372 -23.62 1.30 32.16
CA LYS A 372 -24.94 0.86 31.69
C LYS A 372 -24.99 0.68 30.17
N MET A 373 -24.34 1.57 29.41
CA MET A 373 -24.21 1.42 27.96
C MET A 373 -23.32 0.24 27.60
N LEU A 374 -22.18 0.10 28.28
CA LEU A 374 -21.19 -0.94 27.99
C LEU A 374 -21.68 -2.34 28.36
N ALA A 375 -22.54 -2.49 29.36
CA ALA A 375 -23.07 -3.77 29.81
C ALA A 375 -24.24 -4.30 28.98
N HIS A 376 -24.59 -3.66 27.87
CA HIS A 376 -25.67 -4.12 27.01
C HIS A 376 -25.29 -5.42 26.26
N GLU A 377 -26.23 -6.37 26.15
CA GLU A 377 -25.99 -7.64 25.45
C GLU A 377 -25.74 -7.45 23.94
N LYS A 378 -25.13 -8.46 23.30
CA LYS A 378 -24.86 -8.54 21.85
C LYS A 378 -23.95 -7.42 21.31
N GLN A 379 -22.98 -7.02 22.11
CA GLN A 379 -21.93 -6.07 21.73
C GLN A 379 -20.55 -6.68 21.93
N THR A 380 -19.58 -6.17 21.17
CA THR A 380 -18.16 -6.46 21.38
C THR A 380 -17.51 -5.21 21.95
N LEU A 381 -16.99 -5.31 23.17
CA LEU A 381 -16.24 -4.23 23.82
C LEU A 381 -14.75 -4.45 23.58
N VAL A 382 -14.04 -3.39 23.19
CA VAL A 382 -12.60 -3.41 22.98
C VAL A 382 -11.96 -2.33 23.82
N PHE A 383 -11.28 -2.74 24.89
CA PHE A 383 -10.61 -1.86 25.83
C PHE A 383 -9.13 -1.70 25.49
N TYR A 384 -8.76 -0.49 25.09
CA TYR A 384 -7.39 -0.02 25.00
C TYR A 384 -6.89 0.34 26.38
N MET A 385 -5.61 0.07 26.67
CA MET A 385 -5.01 0.36 27.99
C MET A 385 -5.77 -0.26 29.18
N GLY A 386 -6.60 -1.28 28.93
CA GLY A 386 -7.50 -1.86 29.94
C GLY A 386 -6.87 -2.81 30.94
N MET A 387 -5.60 -3.20 30.76
CA MET A 387 -4.95 -4.20 31.63
C MET A 387 -4.91 -3.79 33.11
N HIS A 388 -4.50 -2.54 33.40
CA HIS A 388 -4.40 -2.05 34.77
C HIS A 388 -5.79 -1.83 35.41
N GLY A 389 -6.78 -1.44 34.62
CA GLY A 389 -8.17 -1.24 35.05
C GLY A 389 -9.03 -2.50 34.99
N SER A 390 -8.47 -3.65 34.60
CA SER A 390 -9.23 -4.87 34.24
C SER A 390 -10.14 -5.36 35.36
N LYS A 391 -9.66 -5.31 36.61
CA LYS A 391 -10.49 -5.66 37.79
C LYS A 391 -11.76 -4.81 37.86
N VAL A 392 -11.60 -3.49 37.83
CA VAL A 392 -12.73 -2.54 37.92
C VAL A 392 -13.66 -2.70 36.72
N ILE A 393 -13.10 -2.83 35.51
CA ILE A 393 -13.88 -3.03 34.27
C ILE A 393 -14.76 -4.28 34.40
N CYS A 394 -14.19 -5.42 34.80
CA CYS A 394 -14.93 -6.66 34.94
C CYS A 394 -16.02 -6.57 36.03
N GLU A 395 -15.68 -6.03 37.21
CA GLU A 395 -16.61 -5.86 38.33
C GLU A 395 -17.79 -4.94 37.95
N GLU A 396 -17.54 -3.80 37.32
CA GLU A 396 -18.59 -2.85 36.94
C GLU A 396 -19.46 -3.38 35.79
N LEU A 397 -18.89 -4.10 34.82
CA LEU A 397 -19.68 -4.76 33.77
C LEU A 397 -20.62 -5.84 34.32
N ILE A 398 -20.15 -6.65 35.27
CA ILE A 398 -20.98 -7.67 35.94
C ILE A 398 -22.10 -6.99 36.73
N LYS A 399 -21.75 -5.99 37.54
CA LYS A 399 -22.70 -5.21 38.35
C LYS A 399 -23.80 -4.55 37.52
N HIS A 400 -23.50 -4.17 36.28
CA HIS A 400 -24.44 -3.51 35.37
C HIS A 400 -25.17 -4.46 34.41
N GLY A 401 -25.01 -5.78 34.56
CA GLY A 401 -25.90 -6.77 33.94
C GLY A 401 -25.24 -7.78 32.99
N LEU A 402 -23.92 -7.70 32.74
CA LEU A 402 -23.24 -8.78 32.01
C LEU A 402 -23.03 -10.00 32.90
N LYS A 403 -23.15 -11.19 32.31
CA LYS A 403 -22.94 -12.45 33.02
C LYS A 403 -21.46 -12.61 33.38
N GLU A 404 -21.17 -13.16 34.54
CA GLU A 404 -19.79 -13.47 34.99
C GLU A 404 -19.00 -14.32 33.98
N LYS A 405 -19.68 -15.24 33.31
CA LYS A 405 -19.13 -16.11 32.26
C LYS A 405 -19.11 -15.47 30.86
N THR A 406 -19.36 -14.16 30.75
CA THR A 406 -19.21 -13.45 29.46
C THR A 406 -17.76 -13.60 28.99
N PRO A 407 -17.52 -14.15 27.79
CA PRO A 407 -16.16 -14.40 27.31
C PRO A 407 -15.32 -13.13 27.20
N ALA A 408 -14.04 -13.27 27.53
CA ALA A 408 -13.04 -12.21 27.41
C ALA A 408 -11.72 -12.75 26.86
N ALA A 409 -11.01 -11.94 26.09
CA ALA A 409 -9.69 -12.24 25.56
C ALA A 409 -8.75 -11.06 25.80
N LEU A 410 -7.56 -11.33 26.35
CA LEU A 410 -6.48 -10.38 26.39
C LEU A 410 -5.45 -10.75 25.32
N ILE A 411 -5.21 -9.84 24.38
CA ILE A 411 -4.22 -9.99 23.33
C ILE A 411 -3.00 -9.17 23.72
N VAL A 412 -1.85 -9.82 23.86
CA VAL A 412 -0.56 -9.22 24.19
C VAL A 412 0.25 -9.09 22.91
N LYS A 413 0.89 -7.92 22.69
CA LYS A 413 1.73 -7.63 21.51
C LYS A 413 1.13 -8.13 20.17
N GLY A 414 -0.15 -7.82 19.95
CA GLY A 414 -0.89 -8.33 18.79
C GLY A 414 -0.18 -8.04 17.47
N THR A 415 -0.33 -8.96 16.52
CA THR A 415 0.31 -8.98 15.18
C THR A 415 1.81 -9.25 15.14
N THR A 416 2.51 -9.21 16.28
CA THR A 416 3.94 -9.49 16.32
C THR A 416 4.22 -10.99 16.46
N SER A 417 5.48 -11.40 16.22
CA SER A 417 5.93 -12.77 16.52
C SER A 417 5.76 -13.18 17.98
N ASP A 418 5.70 -12.20 18.89
CA ASP A 418 5.54 -12.40 20.32
C ASP A 418 4.06 -12.31 20.75
N GLN A 419 3.11 -12.44 19.81
CA GLN A 419 1.69 -12.35 20.14
C GLN A 419 1.27 -13.49 21.07
N GLU A 420 0.63 -13.13 22.18
CA GLU A 420 -0.05 -14.08 23.06
C GLU A 420 -1.54 -13.76 23.16
N VAL A 421 -2.38 -14.79 23.12
CA VAL A 421 -3.84 -14.65 23.27
C VAL A 421 -4.27 -15.43 24.49
N ILE A 422 -4.78 -14.72 25.48
CA ILE A 422 -5.20 -15.28 26.76
C ILE A 422 -6.72 -15.21 26.83
N ILE A 423 -7.37 -16.37 26.90
CA ILE A 423 -8.83 -16.49 26.93
C ILE A 423 -9.30 -16.72 28.37
N GLY A 424 -10.41 -16.07 28.74
CA GLY A 424 -11.10 -16.25 30.00
C GLY A 424 -12.53 -15.71 29.92
N ASP A 425 -13.03 -15.24 31.04
CA ASP A 425 -14.32 -14.57 31.19
C ASP A 425 -14.20 -13.40 32.17
N LEU A 426 -15.28 -12.64 32.38
CA LEU A 426 -15.26 -11.48 33.27
C LEU A 426 -14.82 -11.84 34.70
N LEU A 427 -15.17 -13.03 35.19
CA LEU A 427 -14.80 -13.47 36.54
C LEU A 427 -13.32 -13.86 36.65
N SER A 428 -12.78 -14.58 35.66
CA SER A 428 -11.42 -15.14 35.71
C SER A 428 -10.34 -14.17 35.21
N MET A 429 -10.67 -13.26 34.28
CA MET A 429 -9.69 -12.41 33.60
C MET A 429 -8.83 -11.57 34.57
N PRO A 430 -9.37 -10.90 35.61
CA PRO A 430 -8.54 -10.13 36.54
C PRO A 430 -7.49 -10.98 37.27
N LYS A 431 -7.84 -12.22 37.63
CA LYS A 431 -6.91 -13.16 38.28
C LYS A 431 -5.81 -13.61 37.31
N ILE A 432 -6.20 -13.98 36.09
CA ILE A 432 -5.27 -14.41 35.04
C ILE A 432 -4.23 -13.32 34.75
N ILE A 433 -4.67 -12.05 34.61
CA ILE A 433 -3.77 -10.93 34.34
C ILE A 433 -2.75 -10.74 35.47
N LYS A 434 -3.20 -10.85 36.73
CA LYS A 434 -2.34 -10.68 37.91
C LYS A 434 -1.28 -11.77 38.03
N GLU A 435 -1.63 -13.01 37.71
CA GLU A 435 -0.74 -14.18 37.86
C GLU A 435 0.32 -14.27 36.75
N ASN A 436 -0.01 -13.86 35.51
CA ASN A 436 0.85 -14.06 34.34
C ASN A 436 1.91 -12.95 34.09
N LYS A 437 2.05 -11.95 34.98
CA LYS A 437 3.04 -10.85 34.87
C LYS A 437 3.13 -10.24 33.45
N ILE A 438 1.98 -9.93 32.86
CA ILE A 438 1.85 -9.53 31.46
C ILE A 438 2.56 -8.20 31.18
N ILE A 439 3.31 -8.15 30.07
CA ILE A 439 4.04 -6.95 29.63
C ILE A 439 3.25 -6.26 28.50
N PRO A 440 2.84 -4.98 28.67
CA PRO A 440 2.17 -4.22 27.61
C PRO A 440 3.04 -4.01 26.36
N PRO A 441 2.45 -3.76 25.18
CA PRO A 441 1.04 -3.40 24.96
C PRO A 441 0.06 -4.58 24.94
N THR A 442 -1.16 -4.32 25.40
CA THR A 442 -2.24 -5.30 25.45
C THR A 442 -3.57 -4.70 24.98
N LEU A 443 -4.46 -5.53 24.46
CA LEU A 443 -5.83 -5.18 24.11
C LEU A 443 -6.80 -6.19 24.75
N LEU A 444 -7.82 -5.70 25.47
CA LEU A 444 -8.83 -6.55 26.09
C LEU A 444 -10.11 -6.51 25.25
N ILE A 445 -10.55 -7.66 24.74
CA ILE A 445 -11.80 -7.83 24.00
C ILE A 445 -12.79 -8.61 24.85
N ILE A 446 -14.00 -8.11 25.03
CA ILE A 446 -15.06 -8.73 25.81
C ILE A 446 -16.29 -8.90 24.91
N GLY A 447 -16.86 -10.11 24.89
CA GLY A 447 -18.08 -10.42 24.14
C GLY A 447 -18.06 -11.83 23.55
N ASP A 448 -19.23 -12.27 23.09
CA ASP A 448 -19.42 -13.64 22.60
C ASP A 448 -18.56 -14.01 21.39
N VAL A 449 -18.10 -13.02 20.62
CA VAL A 449 -17.18 -13.22 19.49
C VAL A 449 -15.87 -13.90 19.88
N VAL A 450 -15.45 -13.79 21.15
CA VAL A 450 -14.24 -14.46 21.67
C VAL A 450 -14.35 -15.98 21.57
N LYS A 451 -15.56 -16.55 21.63
CA LYS A 451 -15.80 -18.00 21.46
C LYS A 451 -15.33 -18.52 20.10
N LEU A 452 -15.22 -17.64 19.10
CA LEU A 452 -14.78 -18.00 17.75
C LEU A 452 -13.25 -18.20 17.64
N HIS A 453 -12.47 -17.73 18.61
CA HIS A 453 -11.00 -17.85 18.63
C HIS A 453 -10.53 -19.26 18.29
N ASN A 454 -11.08 -20.28 18.97
CA ASN A 454 -10.67 -21.68 18.78
C ASN A 454 -10.92 -22.22 17.37
N LYS A 455 -11.88 -21.65 16.63
CA LYS A 455 -12.22 -22.05 15.26
C LYS A 455 -11.47 -21.25 14.20
N LEU A 456 -11.13 -20.00 14.50
CA LEU A 456 -10.62 -19.04 13.53
C LEU A 456 -9.16 -18.65 13.74
N LYS A 457 -8.49 -19.13 14.80
CA LYS A 457 -7.06 -18.89 15.00
C LYS A 457 -6.25 -19.42 13.81
N TRP A 458 -5.45 -18.55 13.21
CA TRP A 458 -4.67 -18.86 12.00
C TRP A 458 -3.20 -18.41 12.10
N PHE A 459 -2.91 -17.41 12.93
CA PHE A 459 -1.62 -16.72 12.98
C PHE A 459 -0.49 -17.53 13.63
N ASP A 460 -0.79 -18.70 14.20
CA ASP A 460 0.23 -19.68 14.60
C ASP A 460 0.34 -20.77 13.52
N PRO A 461 1.37 -20.73 12.65
CA PRO A 461 1.53 -21.68 11.56
C PRO A 461 1.82 -23.11 12.04
N PHE A 462 2.16 -23.32 13.32
CA PHE A 462 2.48 -24.64 13.87
C PHE A 462 1.34 -25.26 14.70
N SER A 463 0.22 -24.55 14.89
CA SER A 463 -0.97 -25.08 15.57
C SER A 463 -1.82 -26.02 14.68
N PHE A 464 -1.55 -26.13 13.38
CA PHE A 464 -2.20 -27.10 12.50
C PHE A 464 -1.47 -28.47 12.54
N LYS A 465 -1.41 -29.10 13.72
CA LYS A 465 -0.90 -30.47 13.86
C LYS A 465 -1.96 -31.56 13.75
N ASP A 466 -3.22 -31.21 13.50
CA ASP A 466 -4.30 -32.17 13.27
C ASP A 466 -5.10 -31.81 12.02
N LYS A 467 -4.61 -32.28 10.86
CA LYS A 467 -5.39 -33.00 9.84
C LYS A 467 -4.47 -33.32 8.66
N ASN A 468 -4.19 -34.61 8.51
CA ASN A 468 -3.57 -35.26 7.36
C ASN A 468 -4.28 -34.90 6.03
N ASN A 469 -4.05 -33.71 5.47
CA ASN A 469 -4.38 -33.36 4.08
C ASN A 469 -3.85 -31.96 3.70
N ILE A 470 -2.53 -31.80 3.69
CA ILE A 470 -1.92 -30.71 2.91
C ILE A 470 -0.78 -31.35 2.10
N HIS A 471 -1.13 -31.84 0.92
CA HIS A 471 -0.15 -32.01 -0.14
C HIS A 471 0.13 -30.62 -0.71
N PHE A 472 1.37 -30.17 -0.56
CA PHE A 472 1.92 -29.04 -1.31
C PHE A 472 2.13 -29.41 -2.77
#